data_AF-A0A382GAM4-F1
#
_entry.id   AF-A0A382GAM4-F1
#
_cell.length_a   1.000
_cell.length_b   1.000
_cell.length_c   1.000
_cell.angle_alpha   90.00
_cell.angle_beta   90.00
_cell.angle_gamma   90.00
#
_symmetry.space_group_name_H-M   'P 1'
#
loop_
_entity.id
_entity.type
_entity.pdbx_description
1 polymer ?
#
loop_
_entity_poly.entity_id
_entity_poly.type
_entity_poly.pdbx_seq_one_letter_code
_entity_poly.pdbx_strand_id
1 'polypeptide(L)'
;MRTLKILKILFFVVVFFPIGVGNAVPTKAGYKYQLYKNFENFGILIFPKDRIFKGLDDHIKEIGFNPVESGQAVMRFGLKNENQTLMMPESVQKKHSMDRFIILQVIANDNMVVGIFDPEWGLTLPSPIYRLDSVKVNISKTLNLFRKHLKKRETRRYQESDPERTRLLTKNAVTIVKDVSHFMSKLH
;
A
#
# COMPACT_ATOMS: atom_id res chain seq x y z
N MET A 1 -23.14 -47.50 -36.24
CA MET A 1 -21.74 -47.51 -35.74
C MET A 1 -21.51 -46.26 -34.91
N ARG A 2 -21.24 -46.48 -33.62
CA ARG A 2 -21.00 -45.48 -32.58
C ARG A 2 -19.50 -45.23 -32.52
N THR A 3 -19.03 -44.00 -32.66
CA THR A 3 -17.75 -43.55 -32.05
C THR A 3 -17.86 -42.07 -31.71
N LEU A 4 -18.13 -41.84 -30.43
CA LEU A 4 -18.12 -40.58 -29.71
C LEU A 4 -16.66 -40.07 -29.67
N LYS A 5 -16.36 -38.91 -30.25
CA LYS A 5 -15.05 -38.26 -30.05
C LYS A 5 -15.08 -37.51 -28.72
N ILE A 6 -14.32 -38.05 -27.77
CA ILE A 6 -14.23 -37.62 -26.38
C ILE A 6 -13.59 -36.23 -26.29
N LEU A 7 -14.31 -35.32 -25.63
CA LEU A 7 -13.91 -33.99 -25.19
C LEU A 7 -12.70 -34.11 -24.24
N LYS A 8 -11.53 -33.60 -24.64
CA LYS A 8 -10.37 -33.46 -23.73
C LYS A 8 -10.62 -32.27 -22.80
N ILE A 9 -11.11 -32.56 -21.60
CA ILE A 9 -11.16 -31.62 -20.47
C ILE A 9 -9.73 -31.43 -19.98
N LEU A 10 -9.20 -30.21 -20.13
CA LEU A 10 -7.90 -29.84 -19.58
C LEU A 10 -8.05 -29.68 -18.06
N PHE A 11 -7.49 -30.62 -17.31
CA PHE A 11 -7.45 -30.57 -15.84
C PHE A 11 -6.51 -29.42 -15.43
N PHE A 12 -7.06 -28.29 -14.99
CA PHE A 12 -6.28 -27.27 -14.31
C PHE A 12 -5.89 -27.84 -12.94
N VAL A 13 -4.61 -28.13 -12.75
CA VAL A 13 -4.05 -28.46 -11.45
C VAL A 13 -4.12 -27.19 -10.60
N VAL A 14 -5.14 -27.10 -9.74
CA VAL A 14 -5.17 -26.13 -8.64
C VAL A 14 -4.09 -26.57 -7.66
N VAL A 15 -2.91 -25.95 -7.75
CA VAL A 15 -1.86 -26.13 -6.74
C VAL A 15 -2.35 -25.43 -5.47
N PHE A 16 -2.88 -26.24 -4.55
CA PHE A 16 -3.25 -25.83 -3.20
C PHE A 16 -1.96 -25.65 -2.39
N PHE A 17 -1.47 -24.42 -2.25
CA PHE A 17 -0.36 -24.15 -1.32
C PHE A 17 -0.89 -24.25 0.12
N PRO A 18 -0.25 -25.04 1.00
CA PRO A 18 -0.67 -25.14 2.38
C PRO A 18 -0.52 -23.77 3.08
N ILE A 19 -1.57 -23.37 3.79
CA ILE A 19 -1.59 -22.18 4.64
C ILE A 19 -0.63 -22.44 5.81
N GLY A 20 0.62 -22.02 5.63
CA GLY A 20 1.60 -21.92 6.69
C GLY A 20 1.49 -20.54 7.33
N VAL A 21 0.96 -20.49 8.56
CA VAL A 21 1.14 -19.36 9.47
C VAL A 21 2.61 -19.34 9.89
N GLY A 22 3.44 -18.75 9.05
CA GLY A 22 4.84 -18.50 9.31
C GLY A 22 5.15 -17.13 8.73
N ASN A 23 5.86 -16.29 9.48
CA ASN A 23 6.36 -15.01 9.01
C ASN A 23 7.16 -15.25 7.73
N ALA A 24 6.50 -15.09 6.58
CA ALA A 24 7.11 -15.34 5.29
C ALA A 24 8.23 -14.33 5.15
N VAL A 25 9.47 -14.82 5.27
CA VAL A 25 10.65 -14.07 4.85
C VAL A 25 10.35 -13.65 3.41
N PRO A 26 10.33 -12.35 3.10
CA PRO A 26 9.92 -11.90 1.77
C PRO A 26 10.81 -12.59 0.73
N THR A 27 10.21 -13.43 -0.12
CA THR A 27 10.92 -14.13 -1.18
C THR A 27 11.60 -13.07 -2.05
N LYS A 28 12.93 -13.13 -2.14
CA LYS A 28 13.71 -12.18 -2.96
C LYS A 28 13.21 -12.29 -4.39
N ALA A 29 12.53 -11.27 -4.88
CA ALA A 29 12.17 -11.23 -6.29
C ALA A 29 13.43 -10.94 -7.10
N GLY A 30 13.55 -11.53 -8.28
CA GLY A 30 14.72 -11.36 -9.16
C GLY A 30 14.90 -9.93 -9.71
N TYR A 31 13.98 -9.01 -9.41
CA TYR A 31 13.99 -7.65 -9.95
C TYR A 31 14.57 -6.64 -8.97
N LYS A 32 15.46 -5.79 -9.48
CA LYS A 32 15.92 -4.60 -8.77
C LYS A 32 14.90 -3.48 -8.88
N TYR A 33 14.69 -2.74 -7.80
CA TYR A 33 13.86 -1.53 -7.80
C TYR A 33 14.72 -0.26 -7.80
N GLN A 34 14.12 0.84 -8.23
CA GLN A 34 14.55 2.20 -7.91
C GLN A 34 13.45 2.89 -7.10
N LEU A 35 13.81 3.44 -5.94
CA LEU A 35 12.93 4.20 -5.08
C LEU A 35 13.21 5.69 -5.26
N TYR A 36 12.14 6.45 -5.47
CA TYR A 36 12.13 7.90 -5.52
C TYR A 36 11.30 8.46 -4.38
N LYS A 37 11.66 9.64 -3.91
CA LYS A 37 11.01 10.34 -2.80
C LYS A 37 10.84 11.83 -3.12
N ASN A 38 9.71 12.40 -2.74
CA ASN A 38 9.49 13.85 -2.79
C ASN A 38 9.58 14.51 -1.39
N PHE A 39 9.46 15.84 -1.34
CA PHE A 39 9.51 16.61 -0.10
C PHE A 39 8.35 16.31 0.87
N GLU A 40 7.24 15.76 0.38
CA GLU A 40 6.08 15.34 1.19
C GLU A 40 6.28 13.95 1.83
N ASN A 41 7.42 13.29 1.59
CA ASN A 41 7.71 11.91 1.97
C ASN A 41 6.79 10.86 1.31
N PHE A 42 6.22 11.17 0.15
CA PHE A 42 5.60 10.15 -0.70
C PHE A 42 6.67 9.44 -1.52
N GLY A 43 6.45 8.15 -1.78
CA GLY A 43 7.37 7.33 -2.55
C GLY A 43 6.82 6.97 -3.94
N ILE A 44 7.71 6.91 -4.92
CA ILE A 44 7.45 6.23 -6.19
C ILE A 44 8.47 5.10 -6.31
N LEU A 45 7.97 3.88 -6.43
CA LEU A 45 8.79 2.68 -6.58
C LEU A 45 8.65 2.18 -8.01
N ILE A 46 9.78 2.05 -8.72
CA ILE A 46 9.79 1.56 -10.09
C ILE A 46 10.61 0.29 -10.18
N PHE A 47 10.06 -0.73 -10.84
CA PHE A 47 10.77 -1.95 -11.17
C PHE A 47 10.34 -2.50 -12.53
N PRO A 48 11.20 -3.25 -13.22
CA PRO A 48 12.59 -3.45 -12.87
C PRO A 48 13.43 -2.21 -13.24
N LYS A 49 14.44 -1.88 -12.41
CA LYS A 49 15.23 -0.65 -12.48
C LYS A 49 15.90 -0.43 -13.85
N ASP A 50 16.31 -1.51 -14.49
CA ASP A 50 16.95 -1.54 -15.82
C ASP A 50 16.00 -1.20 -16.96
N ARG A 51 14.68 -1.16 -16.72
CA ARG A 51 13.67 -0.77 -17.72
C ARG A 51 13.13 0.64 -17.53
N ILE A 52 13.73 1.43 -16.65
CA ILE A 52 13.34 2.83 -16.48
C ILE A 52 13.83 3.60 -17.72
N PHE A 53 12.91 3.89 -18.63
CA PHE A 53 13.19 4.67 -19.83
C PHE A 53 13.18 6.17 -19.51
N LYS A 54 13.92 6.95 -20.33
CA LYS A 54 14.17 8.38 -20.10
C LYS A 54 12.89 9.20 -19.89
N GLY A 55 11.85 8.97 -20.69
CA GLY A 55 10.58 9.70 -20.59
C GLY A 55 9.86 9.51 -19.25
N LEU A 56 10.00 8.34 -18.61
CA LEU A 56 9.49 8.10 -17.27
C LEU A 56 10.38 8.79 -16.22
N ASP A 57 11.69 8.57 -16.27
CA ASP A 57 12.63 9.15 -15.29
C ASP A 57 12.59 10.68 -15.27
N ASP A 58 12.57 11.31 -16.45
CA ASP A 58 12.46 12.76 -16.61
C ASP A 58 11.16 13.28 -15.96
N HIS A 59 10.03 12.63 -16.23
CA HIS A 59 8.75 13.03 -15.65
C HIS A 59 8.75 12.93 -14.12
N ILE A 60 9.26 11.82 -13.57
CA ILE A 60 9.33 11.62 -12.12
C ILE A 60 10.18 12.71 -11.45
N LYS A 61 11.32 13.06 -12.05
CA LYS A 61 12.16 14.16 -11.56
C LYS A 61 11.48 15.51 -11.67
N GLU A 62 10.80 15.78 -12.79
CA GLU A 62 10.06 17.02 -13.05
C GLU A 62 9.00 17.29 -11.98
N ILE A 63 8.29 16.25 -11.53
CA ILE A 63 7.28 16.38 -10.45
C ILE A 63 7.89 16.38 -9.04
N GLY A 64 9.21 16.55 -8.91
CA GLY A 64 9.91 16.76 -7.65
C GLY A 64 10.29 15.49 -6.88
N PHE A 65 10.34 14.34 -7.55
CA PHE A 65 10.79 13.08 -6.95
C PHE A 65 12.26 12.80 -7.28
N ASN A 66 13.06 12.62 -6.23
CA ASN A 66 14.49 12.33 -6.36
C ASN A 66 14.78 10.86 -6.05
N PRO A 67 15.71 10.20 -6.77
CA PRO A 67 16.12 8.84 -6.44
C PRO A 67 16.82 8.82 -5.08
N VAL A 68 16.41 7.91 -4.20
CA VAL A 68 16.98 7.82 -2.83
C VAL A 68 17.57 6.46 -2.50
N GLU A 69 17.09 5.38 -3.13
CA GLU A 69 17.62 4.04 -2.87
C GLU A 69 17.30 3.06 -4.00
N SER A 70 18.14 2.04 -4.16
CA SER A 70 17.86 0.90 -5.03
C SER A 70 18.31 -0.38 -4.36
N GLY A 71 17.62 -1.48 -4.65
CA GLY A 71 17.90 -2.77 -4.04
C GLY A 71 17.11 -3.88 -4.71
N GLN A 72 17.09 -5.05 -4.09
CA GLN A 72 16.26 -6.15 -4.57
C GLN A 72 14.83 -5.98 -4.06
N ALA A 73 13.88 -6.10 -4.98
CA ALA A 73 12.47 -6.08 -4.63
C ALA A 73 12.09 -7.38 -3.92
N VAL A 74 11.05 -7.29 -3.10
CA VAL A 74 10.49 -8.41 -2.36
C VAL A 74 8.99 -8.47 -2.59
N MET A 75 8.44 -9.68 -2.58
CA MET A 75 6.99 -9.84 -2.66
C MET A 75 6.34 -9.26 -1.40
N ARG A 76 5.30 -8.44 -1.58
CA ARG A 76 4.44 -7.93 -0.51
C ARG A 76 3.00 -8.31 -0.77
N PHE A 77 2.31 -8.62 0.30
CA PHE A 77 0.92 -9.02 0.29
C PHE A 77 0.06 -7.96 1.00
N GLY A 78 -1.15 -7.75 0.50
CA GLY A 78 -2.19 -6.99 1.19
C GLY A 78 -2.71 -7.71 2.43
N LEU A 79 -3.54 -7.04 3.23
CA LEU A 79 -4.05 -7.48 4.55
C LEU A 79 -4.69 -8.89 4.59
N LYS A 80 -5.03 -9.48 3.44
CA LYS A 80 -5.64 -10.81 3.30
C LYS A 80 -5.00 -11.68 2.21
N ASN A 81 -3.80 -11.33 1.75
CA ASN A 81 -3.17 -11.92 0.55
C ASN A 81 -4.01 -11.79 -0.74
N GLU A 82 -5.10 -11.03 -0.72
CA GLU A 82 -5.94 -10.74 -1.90
C GLU A 82 -5.15 -10.00 -2.98
N ASN A 83 -4.17 -9.19 -2.55
CA ASN A 83 -3.35 -8.36 -3.43
C ASN A 83 -1.88 -8.70 -3.21
N GLN A 84 -1.11 -8.78 -4.28
CA GLN A 84 0.33 -8.95 -4.22
C GLN A 84 1.04 -8.09 -5.26
N THR A 85 2.20 -7.56 -4.90
CA THR A 85 3.10 -6.88 -5.83
C THR A 85 4.53 -6.91 -5.29
N LEU A 86 5.47 -6.44 -6.10
CA LEU A 86 6.84 -6.24 -5.66
C LEU A 86 6.99 -4.87 -5.00
N MET A 87 7.64 -4.84 -3.85
CA MET A 87 8.05 -3.61 -3.18
C MET A 87 9.49 -3.67 -2.71
N MET A 88 10.01 -2.54 -2.20
CA MET A 88 11.23 -2.56 -1.39
C MET A 88 11.02 -3.29 -0.05
N PRO A 89 12.10 -3.77 0.60
CA PRO A 89 12.04 -4.31 1.95
C PRO A 89 11.46 -3.30 2.95
N GLU A 90 10.78 -3.81 3.99
CA GLU A 90 10.20 -2.96 5.05
C GLU A 90 11.25 -2.14 5.81
N SER A 91 12.48 -2.64 5.93
CA SER A 91 13.60 -1.89 6.52
C SER A 91 13.91 -0.61 5.76
N VAL A 92 13.82 -0.63 4.42
CA VAL A 92 14.03 0.54 3.56
C VAL A 92 12.87 1.53 3.71
N GLN A 93 11.65 1.01 3.84
CA GLN A 93 10.47 1.83 4.12
C GLN A 93 10.62 2.62 5.42
N LYS A 94 11.04 1.96 6.50
CA LYS A 94 11.31 2.57 7.81
C LYS A 94 12.46 3.58 7.73
N LYS A 95 13.55 3.24 7.04
CA LYS A 95 14.72 4.11 6.87
C LYS A 95 14.37 5.47 6.28
N HIS A 96 13.44 5.52 5.33
CA HIS A 96 13.06 6.77 4.65
C HIS A 96 11.82 7.45 5.21
N SER A 97 11.21 6.91 6.28
CA SER A 97 9.97 7.42 6.89
C SER A 97 8.84 7.64 5.88
N MET A 98 8.69 6.69 4.95
CA MET A 98 7.66 6.76 3.91
C MET A 98 6.60 5.68 4.15
N ASP A 99 5.33 6.03 4.07
CA ASP A 99 4.23 5.09 4.30
C ASP A 99 3.23 5.01 3.13
N ARG A 100 3.43 5.80 2.07
CA ARG A 100 2.56 5.86 0.89
C ARG A 100 3.38 5.74 -0.39
N PHE A 101 3.00 4.82 -1.26
CA PHE A 101 3.74 4.53 -2.48
C PHE A 101 2.85 4.42 -3.70
N ILE A 102 3.31 5.00 -4.81
CA ILE A 102 2.88 4.60 -6.15
C ILE A 102 3.90 3.60 -6.65
N ILE A 103 3.42 2.46 -7.15
CA ILE A 103 4.24 1.33 -7.56
C ILE A 103 4.08 1.18 -9.06
N LEU A 104 5.17 1.32 -9.80
CA LEU A 104 5.21 1.23 -11.26
C LEU A 104 6.00 0.00 -11.69
N GLN A 105 5.32 -0.94 -12.33
CA GLN A 105 5.97 -2.07 -12.98
C GLN A 105 6.10 -1.79 -14.47
N VAL A 106 7.32 -1.61 -14.97
CA VAL A 106 7.58 -1.44 -16.40
C VAL A 106 7.64 -2.81 -17.07
N ILE A 107 6.80 -3.00 -18.08
CA ILE A 107 6.71 -4.21 -18.91
C ILE A 107 7.12 -3.89 -20.35
N ALA A 108 6.86 -4.79 -21.30
CA ALA A 108 7.29 -4.62 -22.68
C ALA A 108 6.66 -3.39 -23.37
N ASN A 109 7.42 -2.76 -24.27
CA ASN A 109 7.01 -1.60 -25.06
C ASN A 109 6.64 -0.37 -24.22
N ASP A 110 7.41 -0.12 -23.15
CA ASP A 110 7.22 0.99 -22.20
C ASP A 110 5.84 1.06 -21.56
N ASN A 111 5.09 -0.05 -21.64
CA ASN A 111 3.83 -0.20 -20.94
C ASN A 111 4.09 -0.42 -19.45
N MET A 112 3.13 -0.03 -18.64
CA MET A 112 3.27 -0.04 -17.18
C MET A 112 2.02 -0.57 -16.51
N VAL A 113 2.24 -1.26 -15.40
CA VAL A 113 1.18 -1.60 -14.45
C VAL A 113 1.37 -0.76 -13.20
N VAL A 114 0.27 -0.25 -12.65
CA VAL A 114 0.28 0.67 -11.50
C VAL A 114 -0.36 0.01 -10.29
N GLY A 115 0.35 -0.04 -9.18
CA GLY A 115 -0.17 -0.36 -7.86
C GLY A 115 -0.05 0.84 -6.91
N ILE A 116 -0.80 0.83 -5.83
CA ILE A 116 -0.78 1.86 -4.79
C ILE A 116 -0.65 1.16 -3.44
N PHE A 117 0.19 1.70 -2.57
CA PHE A 117 0.21 1.33 -1.16
C PHE A 117 -0.15 2.55 -0.31
N ASP A 118 -1.11 2.38 0.58
CA ASP A 118 -1.48 3.33 1.62
C ASP A 118 -1.72 2.55 2.93
N PRO A 119 -1.39 3.08 4.12
CA PRO A 119 -1.56 2.34 5.36
C PRO A 119 -3.02 1.99 5.69
N GLU A 120 -3.98 2.78 5.23
CA GLU A 120 -5.42 2.53 5.47
C GLU A 120 -6.05 1.74 4.32
N TRP A 121 -5.62 1.95 3.07
CA TRP A 121 -6.17 1.21 1.92
C TRP A 121 -5.49 -0.16 1.73
N GLY A 122 -4.33 -0.34 2.33
CA GLY A 122 -3.44 -1.45 2.06
C GLY A 122 -2.79 -1.36 0.68
N LEU A 123 -2.29 -2.50 0.21
CA LEU A 123 -1.78 -2.64 -1.14
C LEU A 123 -2.96 -2.84 -2.11
N THR A 124 -3.05 -2.03 -3.16
CA THR A 124 -4.03 -2.23 -4.24
C THR A 124 -3.52 -3.23 -5.26
N LEU A 125 -4.45 -3.86 -5.99
CA LEU A 125 -4.06 -4.66 -7.15
C LEU A 125 -3.34 -3.80 -8.19
N PRO A 126 -2.36 -4.41 -8.90
CA PRO A 126 -1.87 -3.87 -10.13
C PRO A 126 -3.05 -3.61 -11.09
N SER A 127 -3.17 -2.39 -11.59
CA SER A 127 -4.27 -1.87 -12.41
C SER A 127 -4.16 -2.33 -13.89
N PRO A 128 -5.03 -1.89 -14.81
CA PRO A 128 -4.83 -2.09 -16.24
C PRO A 128 -3.45 -1.65 -16.74
N ILE A 129 -3.07 -2.13 -17.91
CA ILE A 129 -1.84 -1.74 -18.58
C ILE A 129 -1.98 -0.30 -19.10
N TYR A 130 -1.04 0.57 -18.76
CA TYR A 130 -1.01 1.98 -19.13
C TYR A 130 0.22 2.33 -19.94
N ARG A 131 0.08 3.34 -20.81
CA ARG A 131 1.21 4.04 -21.43
C ARG A 131 1.59 5.26 -20.58
N LEU A 132 2.74 5.86 -20.88
CA LEU A 132 3.29 6.99 -20.11
C LEU A 132 2.27 8.10 -19.87
N ASP A 133 1.55 8.56 -20.89
CA ASP A 133 0.61 9.69 -20.74
C ASP A 133 -0.51 9.39 -19.74
N SER A 134 -1.03 8.15 -19.75
CA SER A 134 -2.02 7.72 -18.76
C SER A 134 -1.41 7.59 -17.35
N VAL A 135 -0.17 7.12 -17.25
CA VAL A 135 0.55 7.04 -15.98
C VAL A 135 0.77 8.42 -15.37
N LYS A 136 1.16 9.44 -16.16
CA LYS A 136 1.31 10.82 -15.70
C LYS A 136 0.05 11.36 -15.03
N VAL A 137 -1.10 11.10 -15.66
CA VAL A 137 -2.42 11.48 -15.13
C VAL A 137 -2.72 10.73 -13.82
N ASN A 138 -2.46 9.42 -13.78
CA ASN A 138 -2.73 8.58 -12.61
C ASN A 138 -1.83 8.93 -11.42
N ILE A 139 -0.56 9.28 -11.66
CA ILE A 139 0.36 9.75 -10.62
C ILE A 139 -0.21 11.03 -9.99
N SER A 140 -0.51 12.04 -10.81
CA SER A 140 -1.07 13.31 -10.32
C SER A 140 -2.35 13.11 -9.51
N LYS A 141 -3.28 12.27 -9.98
CA LYS A 141 -4.51 11.92 -9.26
C LYS A 141 -4.22 11.24 -7.92
N THR A 142 -3.31 10.28 -7.90
CA THR A 142 -2.96 9.53 -6.69
C THR A 142 -2.30 10.42 -5.64
N LEU A 143 -1.39 11.31 -6.06
CA LEU A 143 -0.76 12.27 -5.15
C LEU A 143 -1.80 13.21 -4.51
N ASN A 144 -2.79 13.67 -5.27
CA ASN A 144 -3.88 14.48 -4.73
C ASN A 144 -4.73 13.70 -3.73
N LEU A 145 -4.98 12.41 -3.97
CA LEU A 145 -5.65 11.54 -3.01
C LEU A 145 -4.83 11.36 -1.73
N PHE A 146 -3.52 11.13 -1.84
CA PHE A 146 -2.63 11.04 -0.68
C PHE A 146 -2.67 12.31 0.17
N ARG A 147 -2.58 13.49 -0.45
CA ARG A 147 -2.66 14.78 0.25
C ARG A 147 -4.00 14.98 0.95
N LYS A 148 -5.12 14.69 0.27
CA LYS A 148 -6.46 14.79 0.85
C LYS A 148 -6.59 13.84 2.05
N HIS A 149 -6.05 12.64 1.93
CA HIS A 149 -6.13 11.63 2.96
C HIS A 149 -5.25 11.98 4.18
N LEU A 150 -4.04 12.49 3.94
CA LEU A 150 -3.15 12.99 4.98
C LEU A 150 -3.82 14.11 5.80
N LYS A 151 -4.40 15.11 5.13
CA LYS A 151 -5.14 16.19 5.80
C LYS A 151 -6.28 15.67 6.67
N LYS A 152 -7.09 14.73 6.15
CA LYS A 152 -8.19 14.12 6.91
C LYS A 152 -7.68 13.41 8.16
N ARG A 153 -6.55 12.71 8.07
CA ARG A 153 -5.93 12.00 9.21
C ARG A 153 -5.37 12.99 10.24
N GLU A 154 -4.75 14.08 9.81
CA GLU A 154 -4.28 15.14 10.70
C GLU A 154 -5.45 15.83 11.43
N THR A 155 -6.53 16.16 10.72
CA THR A 155 -7.75 16.72 11.34
C THR A 155 -8.36 15.76 12.36
N ARG A 156 -8.46 14.47 12.05
CA ARG A 156 -8.95 13.45 13.00
C ARG A 156 -8.08 13.37 14.25
N ARG A 157 -6.74 13.31 14.08
CA ARG A 157 -5.82 13.29 15.22
C ARG A 157 -5.97 14.53 16.10
N TYR A 158 -6.08 15.72 15.49
CA TYR A 158 -6.31 16.95 16.22
C TYR A 158 -7.61 16.92 17.04
N GLN A 159 -8.72 16.47 16.43
CA GLN A 159 -10.02 16.33 17.10
C GLN A 159 -10.04 15.28 18.22
N GLU A 160 -9.24 14.23 18.11
CA GLU A 160 -9.07 13.21 19.17
C GLU A 160 -8.17 13.71 20.30
N SER A 161 -7.15 14.51 19.99
CA SER A 161 -6.25 15.11 20.97
C SER A 161 -6.79 16.38 21.64
N ASP A 162 -8.00 16.83 21.27
CA ASP A 162 -8.61 18.04 21.81
C ASP A 162 -8.75 17.93 23.35
N PRO A 163 -8.06 18.81 24.12
CA PRO A 163 -8.09 18.76 25.57
C PRO A 163 -9.49 19.01 26.16
N GLU A 164 -10.39 19.73 25.47
CA GLU A 164 -11.77 19.88 25.94
C GLU A 164 -12.55 18.58 25.85
N ARG A 165 -12.43 17.86 24.72
CA ARG A 165 -13.07 16.55 24.55
C ARG A 165 -12.47 15.51 25.49
N THR A 166 -11.16 15.53 25.67
CA THR A 166 -10.46 14.67 26.64
C THR A 166 -10.98 14.96 28.06
N ARG A 167 -11.09 16.23 28.45
CA ARG A 167 -11.66 16.64 29.76
C ARG A 167 -13.12 16.24 29.91
N LEU A 168 -13.94 16.35 28.87
CA LEU A 168 -15.36 15.94 28.90
C LEU A 168 -15.50 14.41 29.03
N LEU A 169 -14.70 13.63 28.31
CA LEU A 169 -14.67 12.17 28.45
C LEU A 169 -14.21 11.75 29.85
N THR A 170 -13.17 12.38 30.40
CA THR A 170 -12.71 12.12 31.77
C THR A 170 -13.75 12.52 32.81
N LYS A 171 -14.40 13.68 32.65
CA LYS A 171 -15.49 14.11 33.54
C LYS A 171 -16.65 13.11 33.52
N ASN A 172 -17.09 12.69 32.33
CA ASN A 172 -18.19 11.74 32.16
C ASN A 172 -17.84 10.35 32.71
N ALA A 173 -16.61 9.87 32.53
CA ALA A 173 -16.16 8.62 33.13
C ALA A 173 -16.12 8.70 34.66
N VAL A 174 -15.67 9.83 35.22
CA VAL A 174 -15.66 10.06 36.68
C VAL A 174 -17.07 10.12 37.26
N THR A 175 -18.04 10.73 36.56
CA THR A 175 -19.45 10.70 37.00
C THR A 175 -20.03 9.29 36.94
N ILE A 176 -19.77 8.53 35.87
CA ILE A 176 -20.26 7.14 35.74
C ILE A 176 -19.69 6.25 36.86
N VAL A 177 -18.39 6.36 37.16
CA VAL A 177 -17.76 5.58 38.24
C VAL A 177 -18.32 5.97 39.61
N LYS A 178 -18.58 7.26 39.86
CA LYS A 178 -19.23 7.72 41.09
C LYS A 178 -20.66 7.20 41.22
N ASP A 179 -21.42 7.21 40.14
CA ASP A 179 -22.82 6.76 40.14
C ASP A 179 -22.92 5.25 40.40
N VAL A 180 -22.04 4.47 39.76
CA VAL A 180 -21.93 3.01 40.00
C VAL A 180 -21.49 2.74 41.44
N SER A 181 -20.51 3.48 41.97
CA SER A 181 -20.07 3.35 43.37
C SER A 181 -21.18 3.66 44.36
N HIS A 182 -21.96 4.72 44.12
CA HIS A 182 -23.08 5.12 44.98
C HIS A 182 -24.27 4.15 44.89
N PHE A 183 -24.51 3.57 43.72
CA PHE A 183 -25.51 2.51 43.54
C PHE A 183 -25.14 1.25 44.32
N MET A 184 -23.87 0.83 44.26
CA MET A 184 -23.37 -0.35 44.97
C MET A 184 -23.36 -0.17 46.49
N SER A 185 -23.13 1.06 46.99
CA SER A 185 -23.20 1.33 48.44
C SER A 185 -24.63 1.35 49.01
N LYS A 186 -25.67 1.43 48.17
CA LYS A 186 -27.09 1.37 48.58
C LYS A 186 -27.67 -0.05 48.56
N LEU A 187 -26.91 -1.02 48.06
CA LEU A 187 -27.34 -2.43 47.93
C LEU A 187 -26.93 -3.31 49.13
N HIS A 188 -26.32 -2.71 50.16
CA HIS A 188 -25.90 -3.33 51.41
C HIS A 188 -26.65 -2.68 52.58
#